data_AF-A0A950AXW6-F1
#
_entry.id   AF-A0A950AXW6-F1
#
_cell.length_a   1.000
_cell.length_b   1.000
_cell.length_c   1.000
_cell.angle_alpha   90.00
_cell.angle_beta   90.00
_cell.angle_gamma   90.00
#
_symmetry.space_group_name_H-M   'P 1'
#
loop_
_entity.id
_entity.type
_entity.pdbx_description
1 polymer ?
#
loop_
_entity_poly.entity_id
_entity_poly.type
_entity_poly.pdbx_seq_one_letter_code
_entity_poly.pdbx_strand_id
1 'polypeptide(L)'
;MRILRIRRGFQADHSSSSYLFYAVDHPVSAEGREVAHRYSSRAEVHDRTVRYQKWGESDLNPHAYKALLGEHYDVMVSESYDWWTLMIALPKTPQTQALLAPFTDARGSDDQGVEVVDYGQRLVVVISCAFEGNGVEFAGYDEDALDTLVDLLVKVRAELIDGDVSFLEAVVSFYDGGETGEDEDGDQCPEPPPIAALDALSKSELQQQCANRGIVFRKSWTKAQLRAALAATVPTPPGARPKRRAPRLSRAAQKIVGQLERV
;
A
#
# COMPACT_ATOMS: atom_id res chain seq x y z
N MET A 1 -10.62 -26.32 -47.42
CA MET A 1 -10.30 -25.53 -46.21
C MET A 1 -10.11 -26.51 -45.06
N ARG A 2 -8.98 -26.46 -44.32
CA ARG A 2 -8.66 -27.40 -43.25
C ARG A 2 -8.48 -26.61 -41.95
N ILE A 3 -9.36 -26.82 -40.97
CA ILE A 3 -9.22 -26.21 -39.65
C ILE A 3 -8.11 -26.96 -38.91
N LEU A 4 -7.02 -26.26 -38.60
CA LEU A 4 -5.83 -26.86 -37.99
C LEU A 4 -5.96 -27.06 -36.47
N ARG A 5 -6.79 -26.25 -35.80
CA ARG A 5 -7.05 -26.36 -34.36
C ARG A 5 -8.30 -25.56 -33.97
N ILE A 6 -9.15 -26.15 -33.12
CA ILE A 6 -10.22 -25.44 -32.41
C ILE A 6 -9.77 -25.30 -30.96
N ARG A 7 -9.74 -24.07 -30.43
CA ARG A 7 -9.48 -23.83 -29.01
C ARG A 7 -10.81 -23.53 -28.32
N ARG A 8 -11.20 -24.37 -27.36
CA ARG A 8 -12.33 -24.11 -26.46
C ARG A 8 -11.80 -23.29 -25.29
N GLY A 9 -12.14 -22.01 -25.25
CA GLY A 9 -11.96 -21.16 -24.08
C GLY A 9 -13.33 -20.72 -23.60
N PHE A 10 -13.53 -20.68 -22.28
CA PHE A 10 -14.66 -19.98 -21.68
C PHE A 10 -14.29 -18.50 -21.60
N GLN A 11 -15.20 -17.63 -22.02
CA GLN A 11 -15.12 -16.20 -21.74
C GLN A 11 -15.96 -16.02 -20.46
N ALA A 12 -15.30 -15.95 -19.31
CA ALA A 12 -15.95 -15.57 -18.07
C ALA A 12 -15.92 -14.04 -18.03
N ASP A 13 -17.10 -13.43 -17.90
CA ASP A 13 -17.32 -11.98 -17.95
C ASP A 13 -17.10 -11.30 -16.60
N HIS A 14 -16.73 -12.04 -15.55
CA HIS A 14 -16.81 -11.50 -14.19
C HIS A 14 -15.62 -11.72 -13.25
N SER A 15 -14.47 -12.20 -13.71
CA SER A 15 -13.22 -12.10 -12.92
C SER A 15 -12.03 -12.20 -13.86
N SER A 16 -11.12 -11.24 -13.87
CA SER A 16 -9.84 -11.44 -14.54
C SER A 16 -8.71 -10.94 -13.66
N SER A 17 -7.59 -11.64 -13.73
CA SER A 17 -6.37 -11.24 -13.06
C SER A 17 -5.28 -11.04 -14.09
N SER A 18 -4.61 -9.91 -13.97
CA SER A 18 -3.59 -9.44 -14.91
C SER A 18 -2.24 -9.49 -14.20
N TYR A 19 -1.21 -10.01 -14.87
CA TYR A 19 0.14 -10.09 -14.29
C TYR A 19 1.15 -9.59 -15.32
N LEU A 20 2.06 -8.72 -14.88
CA LEU A 20 3.18 -8.22 -15.67
C LEU A 20 4.48 -8.43 -14.89
N PHE A 21 5.38 -9.25 -15.43
CA PHE A 21 6.74 -9.41 -14.93
C PHE A 21 7.70 -8.63 -15.83
N TYR A 22 8.72 -8.00 -15.22
CA TYR A 22 9.70 -7.18 -15.92
C TYR A 22 11.14 -7.42 -15.43
N ALA A 23 12.07 -7.57 -16.37
CA ALA A 23 13.51 -7.65 -16.12
C ALA A 23 14.15 -6.26 -16.32
N VAL A 24 14.83 -5.74 -15.29
CA VAL A 24 15.18 -4.32 -15.12
C VAL A 24 16.52 -3.95 -15.74
N ASP A 25 17.50 -4.84 -15.71
CA ASP A 25 18.86 -4.54 -16.16
C ASP A 25 19.36 -5.52 -17.22
N HIS A 26 18.51 -6.44 -17.67
CA HIS A 26 18.88 -7.50 -18.58
C HIS A 26 17.70 -7.97 -19.45
N PRO A 27 17.97 -8.51 -20.64
CA PRO A 27 16.98 -9.31 -21.35
C PRO A 27 16.73 -10.64 -20.61
N VAL A 28 15.56 -11.22 -20.83
CA VAL A 28 15.20 -12.55 -20.34
C VAL A 28 15.91 -13.59 -21.21
N SER A 29 16.56 -14.56 -20.56
CA SER A 29 17.23 -15.66 -21.27
C SER A 29 16.23 -16.55 -22.04
N ALA A 30 16.72 -17.36 -22.98
CA ALA A 30 15.88 -18.35 -23.66
C ALA A 30 15.19 -19.29 -22.66
N GLU A 31 15.94 -19.76 -21.66
CA GLU A 31 15.41 -20.56 -20.56
C GLU A 31 14.32 -19.84 -19.79
N GLY A 32 14.51 -18.56 -19.42
CA GLY A 32 13.50 -17.78 -18.70
C GLY A 32 12.21 -17.60 -19.51
N ARG A 33 12.31 -17.46 -20.83
CA ARG A 33 11.14 -17.42 -21.73
C ARG A 33 10.44 -18.77 -21.82
N GLU A 34 11.18 -19.88 -21.85
CA GLU A 34 10.59 -21.22 -21.76
C GLU A 34 9.89 -21.44 -20.42
N VAL A 35 10.50 -21.00 -19.31
CA VAL A 35 9.89 -21.04 -17.97
C VAL A 35 8.55 -20.31 -17.98
N ALA A 36 8.50 -19.10 -18.55
CA ALA A 36 7.29 -18.31 -18.64
C ALA A 36 6.16 -19.03 -19.40
N HIS A 37 6.47 -19.64 -20.55
CA HIS A 37 5.48 -20.39 -21.33
C HIS A 37 4.91 -21.63 -20.61
N ARG A 38 5.60 -22.19 -19.59
CA ARG A 38 5.07 -23.31 -18.81
C ARG A 38 3.82 -22.96 -18.01
N TYR A 39 3.64 -21.70 -17.62
CA TYR A 39 2.54 -21.26 -16.74
C TYR A 39 1.31 -20.76 -17.48
N SER A 40 1.42 -20.50 -18.79
CA SER A 40 0.27 -20.23 -19.65
C SER A 40 0.63 -20.37 -21.13
N SER A 41 -0.20 -21.11 -21.87
CA SER A 41 -0.14 -21.13 -23.34
C SER A 41 -0.59 -19.82 -24.00
N ARG A 42 -1.08 -18.86 -23.21
CA ARG A 42 -1.47 -17.49 -23.62
C ARG A 42 -0.52 -16.43 -23.07
N ALA A 43 0.62 -16.82 -22.49
CA ALA A 43 1.61 -15.87 -22.01
C ALA A 43 2.16 -15.05 -23.20
N GLU A 44 2.16 -13.72 -23.06
CA GLU A 44 2.78 -12.80 -24.00
C GLU A 44 4.19 -12.52 -23.52
N VAL A 45 5.17 -13.19 -24.13
CA VAL A 45 6.57 -13.15 -23.70
C VAL A 45 7.37 -12.32 -24.69
N HIS A 46 8.07 -11.31 -24.17
CA HIS A 46 8.98 -10.44 -24.92
C HIS A 46 10.41 -10.53 -24.38
N ASP A 47 11.30 -9.68 -24.89
CA ASP A 47 12.71 -9.70 -24.50
C ASP A 47 12.96 -9.32 -23.04
N ARG A 48 12.02 -8.61 -22.41
CA ARG A 48 12.16 -8.13 -21.02
C ARG A 48 10.94 -8.39 -20.15
N THR A 49 9.83 -8.80 -20.76
CA THR A 49 8.54 -8.89 -20.09
C THR A 49 7.86 -10.22 -20.34
N VAL A 50 7.02 -10.61 -19.39
CA VAL A 50 5.93 -11.53 -19.66
C VAL A 50 4.65 -11.00 -19.08
N ARG A 51 3.58 -10.99 -19.90
CA ARG A 51 2.22 -10.68 -19.48
C ARG A 51 1.36 -11.94 -19.45
N TYR A 52 0.57 -12.11 -18.39
CA TYR A 52 -0.44 -13.14 -18.27
C TYR A 52 -1.80 -12.50 -18.05
N GLN A 53 -2.79 -12.85 -18.88
CA GLN A 53 -4.19 -12.61 -18.60
C GLN A 53 -4.87 -13.91 -18.20
N LYS A 54 -5.45 -13.93 -16.99
CA LYS A 54 -6.26 -15.04 -16.48
C LYS A 54 -7.72 -14.62 -16.40
N TRP A 55 -8.62 -15.54 -16.75
CA TRP A 55 -10.07 -15.30 -16.78
C TRP A 55 -10.76 -16.30 -15.86
N GLY A 56 -11.75 -15.85 -15.09
CA GLY A 56 -12.42 -16.59 -14.01
C GLY A 56 -11.55 -16.72 -12.74
N GLU A 57 -11.89 -17.68 -11.88
CA GLU A 57 -11.18 -18.00 -10.62
C GLU A 57 -9.79 -18.67 -10.81
N SER A 58 -9.12 -18.43 -11.95
CA SER A 58 -7.87 -19.13 -12.29
C SER A 58 -6.64 -18.26 -12.04
N ASP A 59 -6.20 -18.16 -10.79
CA ASP A 59 -4.97 -17.47 -10.45
C ASP A 59 -3.75 -18.01 -11.21
N LEU A 60 -2.74 -17.16 -11.38
CA LEU A 60 -1.43 -17.65 -11.77
C LEU A 60 -0.92 -18.63 -10.70
N ASN A 61 -0.39 -19.77 -11.16
CA ASN A 61 0.11 -20.80 -10.25
C ASN A 61 1.12 -20.18 -9.25
N PRO A 62 0.98 -20.39 -7.93
CA PRO A 62 1.88 -19.79 -6.94
C PRO A 62 3.36 -20.12 -7.14
N HIS A 63 3.69 -21.26 -7.76
CA HIS A 63 5.05 -21.61 -8.11
C HIS A 63 5.64 -20.75 -9.23
N ALA A 64 4.81 -20.07 -10.03
CA ALA A 64 5.24 -19.16 -11.08
C ALA A 64 6.03 -17.98 -10.51
N TYR A 65 5.58 -17.41 -9.38
CA TYR A 65 6.27 -16.27 -8.76
C TYR A 65 7.72 -16.63 -8.43
N LYS A 66 7.93 -17.75 -7.73
CA LYS A 66 9.28 -18.22 -7.40
C LYS A 66 10.11 -18.55 -8.63
N ALA A 67 9.54 -19.24 -9.62
CA ALA A 67 10.26 -19.61 -10.83
C ALA A 67 10.65 -18.42 -11.70
N LEU A 68 9.83 -17.36 -11.73
CA LEU A 68 10.05 -16.19 -12.57
C LEU A 68 10.90 -15.13 -11.84
N LEU A 69 10.53 -14.73 -10.62
CA LEU A 69 11.23 -13.69 -9.87
C LEU A 69 12.53 -14.19 -9.21
N GLY A 70 12.61 -15.49 -8.92
CA GLY A 70 13.81 -16.09 -8.33
C GLY A 70 15.03 -16.02 -9.26
N GLU A 71 14.82 -16.01 -10.58
CA GLU A 71 15.91 -16.19 -11.55
C GLU A 71 15.84 -15.29 -12.80
N HIS A 72 14.66 -14.90 -13.27
CA HIS A 72 14.50 -14.39 -14.64
C HIS A 72 13.91 -12.98 -14.75
N TYR A 73 13.18 -12.52 -13.74
CA TYR A 73 12.53 -11.21 -13.70
C TYR A 73 12.83 -10.52 -12.38
N ASP A 74 12.78 -9.20 -12.36
CA ASP A 74 13.18 -8.39 -11.21
C ASP A 74 11.99 -7.75 -10.49
N VAL A 75 10.92 -7.45 -11.21
CA VAL A 75 9.70 -6.89 -10.62
C VAL A 75 8.45 -7.55 -11.22
N MET A 76 7.36 -7.53 -10.46
CA MET A 76 6.05 -8.00 -10.91
C MET A 76 4.96 -7.08 -10.38
N VAL A 77 3.97 -6.80 -11.23
CA VAL A 77 2.72 -6.14 -10.83
C VAL A 77 1.60 -7.09 -11.21
N SER A 78 0.69 -7.35 -10.28
CA SER A 78 -0.56 -8.02 -10.57
C SER A 78 -1.75 -7.28 -10.03
N GLU A 79 -2.84 -7.43 -10.75
CA GLU A 79 -4.15 -6.87 -10.44
C GLU A 79 -5.17 -8.02 -10.45
N SER A 80 -6.02 -8.03 -9.44
CA SER A 80 -7.16 -8.93 -9.33
C SER A 80 -8.30 -8.17 -8.67
N TYR A 81 -9.15 -7.55 -9.48
CA TYR A 81 -10.12 -6.54 -9.03
C TYR A 81 -9.40 -5.36 -8.35
N ASP A 82 -9.91 -4.91 -7.20
CA ASP A 82 -9.36 -3.80 -6.44
C ASP A 82 -8.07 -4.19 -5.68
N TRP A 83 -7.66 -5.46 -5.76
CA TRP A 83 -6.47 -5.98 -5.10
C TRP A 83 -5.27 -6.00 -6.03
N TRP A 84 -4.16 -5.46 -5.52
CA TRP A 84 -2.91 -5.33 -6.23
C TRP A 84 -1.79 -6.01 -5.45
N THR A 85 -0.88 -6.64 -6.18
CA THR A 85 0.34 -7.20 -5.62
C THR A 85 1.53 -6.69 -6.40
N LEU A 86 2.43 -6.02 -5.70
CA LEU A 86 3.66 -5.49 -6.26
C LEU A 86 4.83 -6.28 -5.68
N MET A 87 5.67 -6.87 -6.53
CA MET A 87 6.82 -7.65 -6.08
C MET A 87 8.12 -7.08 -6.62
N ILE A 88 9.14 -7.00 -5.77
CA ILE A 88 10.48 -6.51 -6.11
C ILE A 88 11.52 -7.54 -5.66
N ALA A 89 12.21 -8.15 -6.63
CA ALA A 89 13.28 -9.10 -6.39
C ALA A 89 14.63 -8.39 -6.27
N LEU A 90 15.33 -8.69 -5.18
CA LEU A 90 16.63 -8.15 -4.81
C LEU A 90 17.62 -9.30 -4.60
N PRO A 91 18.91 -9.14 -4.97
CA PRO A 91 19.93 -10.12 -4.65
C PRO A 91 20.00 -10.38 -3.14
N LYS A 92 20.07 -11.66 -2.75
CA LYS A 92 20.18 -12.03 -1.33
C LYS A 92 21.62 -11.86 -0.86
N THR A 93 21.95 -10.65 -0.43
CA THR A 93 23.23 -10.34 0.22
C THR A 93 23.03 -10.13 1.72
N PRO A 94 24.08 -10.25 2.56
CA PRO A 94 23.98 -9.92 3.98
C PRO A 94 23.48 -8.49 4.23
N GLN A 95 23.86 -7.55 3.36
CA GLN A 95 23.39 -6.16 3.42
C GLN A 95 21.89 -6.07 3.15
N THR A 96 21.40 -6.69 2.07
CA THR A 96 19.97 -6.71 1.72
C THR A 96 19.15 -7.42 2.81
N GLN A 97 19.66 -8.51 3.37
CA GLN A 97 19.03 -9.21 4.49
C GLN A 97 18.88 -8.30 5.72
N ALA A 98 19.94 -7.59 6.11
CA ALA A 98 19.89 -6.66 7.24
C ALA A 98 18.95 -5.47 6.96
N LEU A 99 18.96 -4.95 5.72
CA LEU A 99 18.12 -3.84 5.29
C LEU A 99 16.63 -4.19 5.34
N LEU A 100 16.27 -5.41 4.91
CA LEU A 100 14.90 -5.86 4.79
C LEU A 100 14.35 -6.56 6.04
N ALA A 101 15.19 -6.91 7.02
CA ALA A 101 14.77 -7.58 8.24
C ALA A 101 13.57 -6.92 8.96
N PRO A 102 13.45 -5.58 9.04
CA PRO A 102 12.29 -4.93 9.66
C PRO A 102 10.96 -5.17 8.94
N PHE A 103 10.99 -5.58 7.66
CA PHE A 103 9.83 -5.71 6.79
C PHE A 103 9.42 -7.17 6.53
N THR A 104 10.01 -8.13 7.25
CA THR A 104 9.79 -9.56 6.99
C THR A 104 8.30 -9.95 7.08
N ASP A 105 7.56 -9.32 7.98
CA ASP A 105 6.12 -9.52 8.18
C ASP A 105 5.48 -8.20 8.67
N ALA A 106 5.64 -7.13 7.89
CA ALA A 106 5.10 -5.81 8.20
C ALA A 106 3.75 -5.60 7.50
N ARG A 107 2.82 -6.51 7.77
CA ARG A 107 1.42 -6.46 7.29
C ARG A 107 0.57 -5.60 8.22
N GLY A 108 -0.29 -4.77 7.64
CA GLY A 108 -1.38 -4.05 8.30
C GLY A 108 -2.68 -4.85 8.32
N SER A 109 -3.82 -4.17 8.36
CA SER A 109 -5.15 -4.81 8.26
C SER A 109 -5.39 -5.44 6.89
N ASP A 110 -6.29 -6.42 6.83
CA ASP A 110 -6.77 -7.07 5.59
C ASP A 110 -5.66 -7.61 4.66
N ASP A 111 -4.60 -8.14 5.24
CA ASP A 111 -3.43 -8.70 4.52
C ASP A 111 -2.69 -7.68 3.61
N GLN A 112 -2.91 -6.38 3.81
CA GLN A 112 -2.20 -5.31 3.12
C GLN A 112 -0.88 -4.98 3.83
N GLY A 113 0.06 -4.33 3.14
CA GLY A 113 1.35 -3.94 3.69
C GLY A 113 2.52 -4.64 3.01
N VAL A 114 3.59 -4.90 3.76
CA VAL A 114 4.87 -5.38 3.22
C VAL A 114 5.25 -6.71 3.85
N GLU A 115 5.66 -7.66 3.03
CA GLU A 115 6.34 -8.87 3.47
C GLU A 115 7.61 -9.13 2.66
N VAL A 116 8.51 -9.94 3.18
CA VAL A 116 9.74 -10.33 2.49
C VAL A 116 9.83 -11.85 2.40
N VAL A 117 9.84 -12.36 1.17
CA VAL A 117 9.85 -13.80 0.87
C VAL A 117 11.21 -14.22 0.33
N ASP A 118 11.72 -15.35 0.81
CA ASP A 118 13.01 -15.91 0.39
C ASP A 118 12.85 -16.88 -0.79
N TYR A 119 13.32 -16.46 -1.97
CA TYR A 119 13.35 -17.29 -3.18
C TYR A 119 14.73 -17.92 -3.43
N GLY A 120 15.54 -18.08 -2.38
CA GLY A 120 16.83 -18.75 -2.43
C GLY A 120 17.97 -17.76 -2.68
N GLN A 121 18.25 -17.44 -3.94
CA GLN A 121 19.30 -16.47 -4.31
C GLN A 121 18.83 -15.01 -4.26
N ARG A 122 17.52 -14.81 -4.13
CA ARG A 122 16.88 -13.50 -4.11
C ARG A 122 15.92 -13.40 -2.93
N LEU A 123 15.85 -12.22 -2.34
CA LEU A 123 14.76 -11.81 -1.47
C LEU A 123 13.75 -11.05 -2.31
N VAL A 124 12.48 -11.33 -2.12
CA VAL A 124 11.40 -10.64 -2.83
C VAL A 124 10.59 -9.87 -1.81
N VAL A 125 10.56 -8.56 -1.97
CA VAL A 125 9.62 -7.69 -1.25
C VAL A 125 8.28 -7.82 -1.94
N VAL A 126 7.23 -8.15 -1.19
CA VAL A 126 5.86 -8.20 -1.67
C VAL A 126 5.08 -7.12 -0.97
N ILE A 127 4.38 -6.31 -1.76
CA ILE A 127 3.50 -5.25 -1.28
C ILE A 127 2.10 -5.62 -1.72
N SER A 128 1.25 -5.90 -0.75
CA SER A 128 -0.17 -6.16 -0.95
C SER A 128 -0.91 -4.86 -0.67
N CYS A 129 -1.71 -4.40 -1.63
CA CYS A 129 -2.47 -3.17 -1.48
C CYS A 129 -3.83 -3.29 -2.16
N ALA A 130 -4.80 -2.51 -1.68
CA ALA A 130 -5.97 -2.17 -2.46
C ALA A 130 -5.91 -0.70 -2.83
N PHE A 131 -6.39 -0.36 -4.03
CA PHE A 131 -6.63 1.02 -4.40
C PHE A 131 -8.15 1.25 -4.28
N GLU A 132 -8.56 2.05 -3.29
CA GLU A 132 -9.98 2.41 -3.11
C GLU A 132 -10.49 3.31 -4.23
N GLY A 133 -11.77 3.14 -4.58
CA GLY A 133 -12.37 3.79 -5.73
C GLY A 133 -11.75 3.30 -7.04
N ASN A 134 -12.06 3.96 -8.15
CA ASN A 134 -11.54 3.64 -9.48
C ASN A 134 -10.02 3.92 -9.62
N GLY A 135 -9.20 3.44 -8.67
CA GLY A 135 -7.92 4.01 -8.25
C GLY A 135 -6.78 3.94 -9.25
N VAL A 136 -6.96 3.19 -10.34
CA VAL A 136 -6.09 3.29 -11.53
C VAL A 136 -6.89 3.55 -12.82
N GLU A 137 -8.22 3.35 -12.81
CA GLU A 137 -9.12 3.59 -13.94
C GLU A 137 -9.47 5.08 -14.16
N PHE A 138 -9.37 5.95 -13.15
CA PHE A 138 -9.70 7.38 -13.27
C PHE A 138 -8.52 8.32 -13.56
N ALA A 139 -7.30 7.79 -13.72
CA ALA A 139 -6.24 8.50 -14.45
C ALA A 139 -6.53 8.59 -15.97
N GLY A 140 -7.75 8.24 -16.39
CA GLY A 140 -8.29 8.47 -17.72
C GLY A 140 -7.73 7.51 -18.75
N TYR A 141 -8.33 6.32 -18.89
CA TYR A 141 -8.10 5.45 -20.06
C TYR A 141 -6.61 5.24 -20.42
N ASP A 142 -5.72 5.05 -19.45
CA ASP A 142 -4.35 4.64 -19.76
C ASP A 142 -4.33 3.10 -19.76
N GLU A 143 -4.20 2.50 -20.93
CA GLU A 143 -4.19 1.05 -21.16
C GLU A 143 -3.04 0.31 -20.43
N ASP A 144 -2.21 1.01 -19.65
CA ASP A 144 -0.92 0.54 -19.15
C ASP A 144 -0.67 0.86 -17.64
N ALA A 145 -1.71 0.74 -16.80
CA ALA A 145 -1.60 0.79 -15.33
C ALA A 145 -0.48 -0.11 -14.76
N LEU A 146 -0.41 -1.33 -15.29
CA LEU A 146 0.62 -2.31 -14.95
C LEU A 146 2.03 -1.78 -15.29
N ASP A 147 2.21 -1.18 -16.46
CA ASP A 147 3.52 -0.66 -16.89
C ASP A 147 3.92 0.58 -16.07
N THR A 148 2.97 1.46 -15.73
CA THR A 148 3.21 2.60 -14.84
C THR A 148 3.70 2.15 -13.46
N LEU A 149 3.07 1.11 -12.89
CA LEU A 149 3.50 0.54 -11.63
C LEU A 149 4.85 -0.18 -11.78
N VAL A 150 5.11 -0.88 -12.89
CA VAL A 150 6.44 -1.45 -13.16
C VAL A 150 7.52 -0.35 -13.17
N ASP A 151 7.26 0.78 -13.83
CA ASP A 151 8.18 1.93 -13.86
C ASP A 151 8.44 2.53 -12.46
N LEU A 152 7.44 2.49 -11.58
CA LEU A 152 7.61 2.83 -10.17
C LEU A 152 8.50 1.78 -9.47
N LEU A 153 8.20 0.48 -9.62
CA LEU A 153 8.95 -0.59 -8.98
C LEU A 153 10.41 -0.65 -9.44
N VAL A 154 10.70 -0.32 -10.70
CA VAL A 154 12.07 -0.16 -11.22
C VAL A 154 12.84 0.88 -10.39
N LYS A 155 12.23 2.02 -10.09
CA LYS A 155 12.85 3.10 -9.31
C LYS A 155 13.00 2.70 -7.85
N VAL A 156 11.95 2.12 -7.26
CA VAL A 156 11.99 1.62 -5.87
C VAL A 156 13.05 0.53 -5.72
N ARG A 157 13.20 -0.38 -6.69
CA ARG A 157 14.26 -1.39 -6.68
C ARG A 157 15.64 -0.75 -6.64
N ALA A 158 15.89 0.29 -7.44
CA ALA A 158 17.16 1.01 -7.44
C ALA A 158 17.41 1.68 -6.07
N GLU A 159 16.40 2.36 -5.51
CA GLU A 159 16.45 2.96 -4.17
C GLU A 159 16.79 1.89 -3.09
N LEU A 160 16.15 0.73 -3.14
CA LEU A 160 16.41 -0.38 -2.20
C LEU A 160 17.81 -0.97 -2.35
N ILE A 161 18.33 -1.08 -3.57
CA ILE A 161 19.72 -1.51 -3.82
C ILE A 161 20.71 -0.50 -3.22
N ASP A 162 20.41 0.79 -3.31
CA ASP A 162 21.20 1.87 -2.72
C ASP A 162 21.03 1.99 -1.19
N GLY A 163 20.12 1.21 -0.59
CA GLY A 163 19.87 1.17 0.84
C GLY A 163 18.81 2.16 1.33
N ASP A 164 18.07 2.80 0.42
CA ASP A 164 16.93 3.67 0.77
C ASP A 164 15.65 2.84 0.87
N VAL A 165 15.12 2.73 2.09
CA VAL A 165 13.89 2.00 2.41
C VAL A 165 12.69 2.92 2.63
N SER A 166 12.82 4.22 2.34
CA SER A 166 11.79 5.23 2.63
C SER A 166 10.44 4.89 1.99
N PHE A 167 10.43 4.23 0.83
CA PHE A 167 9.20 3.76 0.20
C PHE A 167 8.52 2.67 1.02
N LEU A 168 9.25 1.66 1.50
CA LEU A 168 8.69 0.59 2.33
C LEU A 168 8.22 1.13 3.69
N GLU A 169 8.98 2.05 4.28
CA GLU A 169 8.55 2.73 5.51
C GLU A 169 7.25 3.52 5.31
N ALA A 170 7.06 4.15 4.15
CA ALA A 170 5.84 4.86 3.83
C ALA A 170 4.65 3.91 3.65
N VAL A 171 4.83 2.78 2.96
CA VAL A 171 3.81 1.74 2.80
C VAL A 171 3.41 1.16 4.15
N VAL A 172 4.38 0.77 4.97
CA VAL A 172 4.10 0.27 6.32
C VAL A 172 3.41 1.34 7.15
N SER A 173 3.88 2.59 7.14
CA SER A 173 3.22 3.66 7.90
C SER A 173 1.80 3.96 7.43
N PHE A 174 1.46 3.67 6.18
CA PHE A 174 0.12 3.84 5.64
C PHE A 174 -0.82 2.72 6.15
N TYR A 175 -0.36 1.47 6.13
CA TYR A 175 -1.16 0.30 6.54
C TYR A 175 -1.08 -0.06 8.03
N ASP A 176 -0.05 0.39 8.75
CA ASP A 176 0.11 0.29 10.21
C ASP A 176 -0.74 1.35 10.96
N GLY A 177 -1.62 2.05 10.24
CA GLY A 177 -2.56 3.02 10.79
C GLY A 177 -3.49 2.36 11.82
N GLY A 178 -3.05 2.33 13.08
CA GLY A 178 -3.91 2.00 14.20
C GLY A 178 -5.12 2.92 14.18
N GLU A 179 -6.30 2.32 14.00
CA GLU A 179 -7.61 2.95 14.10
C GLU A 179 -7.60 4.45 13.76
N THR A 180 -7.45 4.79 12.47
CA THR A 180 -8.35 5.82 11.97
C THR A 180 -9.73 5.20 11.97
N GLY A 181 -10.41 5.29 13.11
CA GLY A 181 -11.79 4.85 13.26
C GLY A 181 -12.62 5.52 12.18
N GLU A 182 -12.91 4.76 11.12
CA GLU A 182 -14.08 5.01 10.33
C GLU A 182 -15.25 4.61 11.22
N ASP A 183 -15.83 5.63 11.84
CA ASP A 183 -17.12 5.56 12.49
C ASP A 183 -18.18 5.23 11.42
N GLU A 184 -18.35 3.96 11.08
CA GLU A 184 -19.62 3.43 10.59
C GLU A 184 -20.29 2.64 11.72
N ASP A 185 -21.00 3.36 12.58
CA ASP A 185 -22.40 3.05 12.87
C ASP A 185 -22.97 3.96 13.98
N GLY A 186 -24.05 4.65 13.63
CA GLY A 186 -25.11 5.00 14.58
C GLY A 186 -24.86 6.20 15.50
N ASP A 187 -25.26 7.38 15.03
CA ASP A 187 -26.07 8.37 15.76
C ASP A 187 -26.06 8.26 17.30
N GLN A 188 -24.94 8.59 17.95
CA GLN A 188 -24.93 9.11 19.32
C GLN A 188 -23.92 10.25 19.40
N CYS A 189 -24.38 11.43 19.00
CA CYS A 189 -23.76 12.68 19.43
C CYS A 189 -23.80 12.71 20.96
N PRO A 190 -22.67 12.65 21.70
CA PRO A 190 -22.72 12.86 23.14
C PRO A 190 -23.09 14.32 23.34
N GLU A 191 -24.36 14.55 23.67
CA GLU A 191 -24.87 15.88 24.01
C GLU A 191 -23.89 16.55 25.00
N PRO A 192 -23.45 17.79 24.73
CA PRO A 192 -22.61 18.51 25.66
C PRO A 192 -23.33 18.55 27.01
N PRO A 193 -22.68 18.17 28.12
CA PRO A 193 -23.34 18.15 29.41
C PRO A 193 -23.94 19.53 29.67
N PRO A 194 -25.20 19.62 30.13
CA PRO A 194 -25.86 20.89 30.34
C PRO A 194 -24.99 21.77 31.24
N ILE A 195 -24.87 23.05 30.89
CA ILE A 195 -23.97 24.04 31.53
C ILE A 195 -24.08 24.02 33.08
N ALA A 196 -25.24 23.62 33.61
CA ALA A 196 -25.49 23.38 35.03
C ALA A 196 -24.51 22.39 35.70
N ALA A 197 -23.97 21.40 34.99
CA ALA A 197 -23.01 20.42 35.50
C ALA A 197 -21.60 20.99 35.72
N LEU A 198 -21.22 22.05 34.99
CA LEU A 198 -19.90 22.70 35.12
C LEU A 198 -19.79 23.61 36.35
N ASP A 199 -20.92 23.98 36.95
CA ASP A 199 -20.91 24.85 38.13
C ASP A 199 -20.50 24.11 39.41
N ALA A 200 -20.86 22.83 39.52
CA ALA A 200 -20.56 21.95 40.65
C ALA A 200 -19.09 21.48 40.68
N LEU A 201 -18.41 21.38 39.53
CA LEU A 201 -17.04 20.88 39.43
C LEU A 201 -16.05 21.81 40.14
N SER A 202 -15.09 21.26 40.87
CA SER A 202 -13.97 21.98 41.47
C SER A 202 -13.02 22.57 40.42
N LYS A 203 -12.14 23.49 40.84
CA LYS A 203 -11.16 24.12 39.93
C LYS A 203 -10.22 23.08 39.30
N SER A 204 -9.82 22.06 40.05
CA SER A 204 -8.98 20.96 39.57
C SER A 204 -9.69 20.10 38.52
N GLU A 205 -10.98 19.81 38.72
CA GLU A 205 -11.75 19.02 37.75
C GLU A 205 -11.98 19.78 36.44
N LEU A 206 -12.20 21.10 36.52
CA LEU A 206 -12.29 21.96 35.33
C LEU A 206 -10.95 22.02 34.57
N GLN A 207 -9.82 22.06 35.28
CA GLN A 207 -8.50 21.99 34.66
C GLN A 207 -8.26 20.63 33.97
N GLN A 208 -8.69 19.53 34.60
CA GLN A 208 -8.60 18.21 34.01
C GLN A 208 -9.45 18.11 32.73
N GLN A 209 -10.68 18.64 32.74
CA GLN A 209 -11.52 18.65 31.54
C GLN A 209 -10.93 19.52 30.43
N CYS A 210 -10.33 20.67 30.74
CA CYS A 210 -9.62 21.48 29.76
C CYS A 210 -8.44 20.72 29.15
N ALA A 211 -7.65 20.02 29.98
CA ALA A 211 -6.52 19.21 29.52
C ALA A 211 -7.00 18.05 28.62
N ASN A 212 -8.08 17.37 29.01
CA ASN A 212 -8.68 16.30 28.23
C ASN A 212 -9.23 16.78 26.87
N ARG A 213 -9.65 18.06 26.77
CA ARG A 213 -10.11 18.69 25.52
C ARG A 213 -9.00 19.44 24.77
N GLY A 214 -7.73 19.32 25.20
CA GLY A 214 -6.61 20.01 24.55
C GLY A 214 -6.61 21.54 24.70
N ILE A 215 -7.40 22.09 25.61
CA ILE A 215 -7.51 23.52 25.86
C ILE A 215 -6.31 23.96 26.69
N VAL A 216 -5.45 24.82 26.12
CA VAL A 216 -4.32 25.40 26.85
C VAL A 216 -4.81 26.47 27.82
N PHE A 217 -4.61 26.25 29.12
CA PHE A 217 -4.97 27.21 30.18
C PHE A 217 -3.75 27.57 31.04
N ARG A 218 -3.80 28.75 31.69
CA ARG A 218 -2.76 29.17 32.65
C ARG A 218 -3.16 28.75 34.07
N LYS A 219 -2.19 28.44 34.93
CA LYS A 219 -2.45 28.11 36.35
C LYS A 219 -3.20 29.23 37.10
N SER A 220 -3.06 30.48 36.66
CA SER A 220 -3.75 31.65 37.19
C SER A 220 -5.21 31.80 36.77
N TRP A 221 -5.72 30.96 35.85
CA TRP A 221 -7.12 31.05 35.41
C TRP A 221 -8.08 30.80 36.56
N THR A 222 -9.16 31.58 36.60
CA THR A 222 -10.24 31.44 37.57
C THR A 222 -11.21 30.34 37.14
N LYS A 223 -12.05 29.87 38.08
CA LYS A 223 -13.09 28.86 37.82
C LYS A 223 -14.01 29.28 36.66
N ALA A 224 -14.39 30.55 36.61
CA ALA A 224 -15.21 31.13 35.56
C ALA A 224 -14.52 31.13 34.17
N GLN A 225 -13.22 31.42 34.12
CA GLN A 225 -12.45 31.43 32.87
C GLN A 225 -12.31 30.01 32.28
N LEU A 226 -12.11 29.00 33.12
CA LEU A 226 -12.05 27.60 32.68
C LEU A 226 -13.39 27.11 32.13
N ARG A 227 -14.51 27.48 32.77
CA ARG A 227 -15.86 27.15 32.28
C ARG A 227 -16.17 27.81 30.95
N ALA A 228 -15.85 29.10 30.82
CA ALA A 228 -16.05 29.84 29.57
C ALA A 228 -15.24 29.20 28.42
N ALA A 229 -14.01 28.76 28.69
CA ALA A 229 -13.20 28.05 27.70
C ALA A 229 -13.81 26.69 27.31
N LEU A 230 -14.28 25.89 28.28
CA LEU A 230 -14.95 24.61 28.02
C LEU A 230 -16.27 24.74 27.26
N ALA A 231 -17.01 25.83 27.48
CA ALA A 231 -18.25 26.13 26.79
C ALA A 231 -18.03 26.71 25.39
N ALA A 232 -16.89 27.37 25.14
CA ALA A 232 -16.58 28.02 23.87
C ALA A 232 -15.92 27.10 22.83
N THR A 233 -15.28 26.00 23.25
CA THR A 233 -14.56 25.10 22.34
C THR A 233 -15.42 23.90 21.93
N VAL A 234 -15.71 23.81 20.64
CA VAL A 234 -16.14 22.57 19.98
C VAL A 234 -15.07 21.50 20.24
N PRO A 235 -15.41 20.27 20.66
CA PRO A 235 -14.43 19.29 21.09
C PRO A 235 -13.52 18.89 19.93
N THR A 236 -12.20 19.05 20.11
CA THR A 236 -11.20 18.37 19.27
C THR A 236 -10.76 17.11 20.01
N PRO A 237 -10.78 15.92 19.39
CA PRO A 237 -10.48 14.67 20.09
C PRO A 237 -9.02 14.60 20.58
N PRO A 238 -8.76 14.00 21.76
CA PRO A 238 -7.45 13.96 22.36
C PRO A 238 -6.61 12.82 21.77
N GLY A 239 -5.71 13.17 20.84
CA GLY A 239 -4.77 12.19 20.27
C GLY A 239 -3.55 12.78 19.54
N ALA A 240 -3.38 14.11 19.49
CA ALA A 240 -2.25 14.71 18.76
C ALA A 240 -0.92 14.56 19.51
N ARG A 241 -0.27 13.39 19.34
CA ARG A 241 1.19 13.26 19.55
C ARG A 241 1.93 14.30 18.70
N PRO A 242 3.09 14.80 19.15
CA PRO A 242 3.88 15.75 18.38
C PRO A 242 4.24 15.11 17.02
N LYS A 243 3.91 15.81 15.93
CA LYS A 243 4.14 15.39 14.54
C LYS A 243 5.58 14.87 14.39
N ARG A 244 5.75 13.55 14.35
CA ARG A 244 6.92 12.92 13.73
C ARG A 244 6.92 13.43 12.29
N ARG A 245 8.04 14.02 11.85
CA ARG A 245 8.19 14.49 10.47
C ARG A 245 7.79 13.33 9.55
N ALA A 246 6.80 13.57 8.70
CA ALA A 246 6.43 12.61 7.65
C ALA A 246 7.71 12.20 6.90
N PRO A 247 7.91 10.90 6.62
CA PRO A 247 8.99 10.46 5.75
C PRO A 247 8.83 11.21 4.43
N ARG A 248 9.86 11.98 4.06
CA ARG A 248 9.82 12.76 2.83
C ARG A 248 10.13 11.79 1.70
N LEU A 249 9.09 11.40 0.97
CA LEU A 249 9.23 10.72 -0.33
C LEU A 249 10.36 11.38 -1.14
N SER A 250 11.14 10.58 -1.88
CA SER A 250 12.15 11.11 -2.78
C SER A 250 11.51 12.09 -3.77
N ARG A 251 12.25 13.08 -4.30
CA ARG A 251 11.69 14.05 -5.27
C ARG A 251 11.08 13.36 -6.50
N ALA A 252 11.58 12.18 -6.85
CA ALA A 252 11.05 11.36 -7.93
C ALA A 252 9.69 10.75 -7.54
N ALA A 253 9.58 10.15 -6.36
CA ALA A 253 8.32 9.62 -5.84
C ALA A 253 7.28 10.73 -5.62
N GLN A 254 7.67 11.89 -5.09
CA GLN A 254 6.79 13.06 -4.94
C GLN A 254 6.26 13.57 -6.28
N LYS A 255 7.05 13.47 -7.36
CA LYS A 255 6.62 13.90 -8.69
C LYS A 255 5.56 12.95 -9.26
N ILE A 256 5.70 11.64 -9.02
CA ILE A 256 4.75 10.62 -9.47
C ILE A 256 3.46 10.71 -8.64
N VAL A 257 3.56 10.74 -7.31
CA VAL A 257 2.41 10.95 -6.41
C VAL A 257 1.70 12.27 -6.73
N GLY A 258 2.46 13.36 -6.93
CA GLY A 258 1.89 14.66 -7.29
C GLY A 258 1.33 14.73 -8.72
N GLN A 259 1.66 13.80 -9.60
CA GLN A 259 1.02 13.62 -10.91
C GLN A 259 -0.27 12.81 -10.79
N LEU A 260 -0.34 11.87 -9.84
CA LEU A 260 -1.54 11.09 -9.52
C LEU A 260 -2.60 11.91 -8.75
N GLU A 261 -2.19 12.85 -7.89
CA GLU A 261 -3.10 13.67 -7.07
C GLU A 261 -3.71 14.89 -7.79
N ARG A 262 -3.29 15.21 -9.03
CA ARG A 262 -3.66 16.45 -9.73
C ARG A 262 -4.69 16.30 -10.84
N VAL A 263 -5.37 15.16 -10.94
CA VAL A 263 -6.40 14.90 -11.96
C VAL A 263 -7.71 14.54 -11.27
#